data_AF-A0A6P0M8J1-F1
#
_entry.id   AF-A0A6P0M8J1-F1
#
_cell.length_a   1.000
_cell.length_b   1.000
_cell.length_c   1.000
_cell.angle_alpha   90.00
_cell.angle_beta   90.00
_cell.angle_gamma   90.00
#
_symmetry.space_group_name_H-M   'P 1'
#
loop_
_entity.id
_entity.type
_entity.pdbx_description
1 polymer ?
#
loop_
_entity_poly.entity_id
_entity_poly.type
_entity_poly.pdbx_seq_one_letter_code
_entity_poly.pdbx_strand_id
1 'polypeptide(L)' 'TPDNTPQEPSPKKYPVKHILKGSRKAILNTMYALYALRYAEISEWSPLQPTGIPGEFITIMTKYLIIG' A
#
# COMPACT_ATOMS: atom_id res chain seq x y z
N THR A 1 23.65 7.09 36.49
CA THR A 1 23.97 8.22 35.58
C THR A 1 23.04 8.11 34.39
N PRO A 2 22.29 9.15 33.99
CA PRO A 2 21.42 9.05 32.82
C PRO A 2 22.29 8.94 31.57
N ASP A 3 22.01 7.94 30.74
CA ASP A 3 22.74 7.64 29.52
C ASP A 3 22.26 8.61 28.42
N ASN A 4 23.05 9.65 28.16
CA ASN A 4 22.75 10.69 27.18
C ASN A 4 23.21 10.22 25.78
N THR A 5 22.60 9.16 25.25
CA THR A 5 22.81 8.79 23.85
C THR A 5 21.94 9.70 22.96
N PRO A 6 22.50 10.43 21.98
CA PRO A 6 21.70 11.19 21.03
C PRO A 6 20.75 10.25 20.28
N GLN A 7 19.45 10.43 20.49
CA GLN A 7 18.43 9.69 19.76
C GLN A 7 18.47 10.20 18.31
N GLU A 8 19.06 9.43 17.40
CA GLU A 8 19.03 9.76 15.97
C GLU A 8 17.57 9.99 15.55
N PRO A 9 17.28 11.07 14.80
CA PRO A 9 15.92 11.34 14.36
C PRO A 9 15.42 10.15 13.54
N SER A 10 14.36 9.52 14.02
CA SER A 10 13.76 8.39 13.33
C SER A 10 13.38 8.81 11.89
N PRO A 11 13.66 7.97 10.88
CA PRO A 11 13.36 8.33 9.50
C PRO A 11 11.88 8.69 9.36
N LYS A 12 11.58 9.88 8.83
CA LYS A 12 10.20 10.34 8.67
C LYS A 12 9.47 9.39 7.72
N LYS A 13 8.37 8.80 8.20
CA LYS A 13 7.50 7.92 7.44
C LYS A 13 6.33 8.71 6.87
N TYR A 14 6.12 8.61 5.56
CA TYR A 14 5.07 9.31 4.83
C TYR A 14 4.03 8.30 4.33
N PRO A 15 2.74 8.45 4.70
CA PRO A 15 1.69 7.56 4.23
C PRO A 15 1.35 7.84 2.76
N VAL A 16 1.36 6.82 1.93
CA VAL A 16 0.95 6.87 0.51
C VAL A 16 -0.19 5.88 0.28
N LYS A 17 -1.36 6.41 -0.10
CA LYS A 17 -2.51 5.60 -0.50
C LYS A 17 -2.38 5.18 -1.96
N HIS A 18 -2.48 3.88 -2.19
CA HIS A 18 -2.59 3.29 -3.52
C HIS A 18 -4.03 2.85 -3.73
N ILE A 19 -4.63 3.28 -4.83
CA ILE A 19 -6.01 2.95 -5.18
C ILE A 19 -5.98 2.26 -6.53
N LEU A 20 -6.43 1.01 -6.58
CA LEU A 20 -6.65 0.29 -7.83
C LEU A 20 -8.14 0.28 -8.10
N LYS A 21 -8.54 0.75 -9.29
CA LYS A 21 -9.93 0.83 -9.73
C LYS A 21 -10.03 0.33 -11.17
N GLY A 22 -10.99 -0.54 -11.45
CA GLY A 22 -11.15 -1.15 -12.77
C GLY A 22 -11.77 -2.55 -12.70
N SER A 23 -11.59 -3.35 -13.76
CA SER A 23 -12.09 -4.72 -13.78
C SER A 23 -11.42 -5.58 -12.72
N ARG A 24 -12.14 -6.59 -12.19
CA ARG A 24 -11.59 -7.56 -11.23
C ARG A 24 -10.29 -8.21 -11.74
N LYS A 25 -10.24 -8.58 -13.03
CA LYS A 25 -9.05 -9.19 -13.64
C LYS A 25 -7.86 -8.23 -13.67
N ALA A 26 -8.07 -6.98 -14.07
CA ALA A 26 -7.01 -5.98 -14.11
C ALA A 26 -6.45 -5.71 -12.71
N ILE A 27 -7.33 -5.57 -11.70
CA ILE A 27 -6.91 -5.34 -10.31
C ILE A 27 -6.06 -6.50 -9.79
N LEU A 28 -6.54 -7.74 -9.96
CA LEU A 28 -5.81 -8.92 -9.47
C LEU A 28 -4.44 -9.05 -10.16
N ASN A 29 -4.37 -8.84 -11.48
CA ASN A 29 -3.09 -8.87 -12.20
C ASN A 29 -2.12 -7.82 -11.68
N THR A 30 -2.58 -6.59 -11.43
CA THR A 30 -1.74 -5.53 -10.85
C THR A 30 -1.28 -5.88 -9.44
N MET A 31 -2.16 -6.41 -8.58
CA MET A 31 -1.80 -6.86 -7.23
C MET A 31 -0.70 -7.93 -7.26
N TYR A 32 -0.84 -8.96 -8.11
CA TYR A 32 0.18 -10.00 -8.25
C TYR A 32 1.49 -9.49 -8.84
N ALA A 33 1.44 -8.54 -9.78
CA ALA A 33 2.64 -7.91 -10.31
C ALA A 33 3.40 -7.13 -9.23
N LEU A 34 2.70 -6.34 -8.42
CA LEU A 34 3.31 -5.59 -7.31
C LEU A 34 3.85 -6.53 -6.21
N TYR A 35 3.18 -7.67 -5.98
CA TYR A 35 3.67 -8.71 -5.10
C TYR A 35 4.96 -9.36 -5.62
N ALA A 36 5.00 -9.72 -6.91
CA ALA A 36 6.20 -10.28 -7.54
C ALA A 36 7.40 -9.32 -7.47
N LEU A 37 7.15 -8.01 -7.58
CA LEU A 37 8.15 -6.96 -7.41
C LEU A 37 8.53 -6.68 -5.94
N ARG A 38 7.98 -7.43 -4.98
CA ARG A 38 8.14 -7.21 -3.53
C ARG A 38 7.75 -5.79 -3.09
N TYR A 39 6.89 -5.15 -3.87
CA TYR A 39 6.40 -3.82 -3.56
C TYR A 39 5.26 -3.84 -2.56
N ALA A 40 4.34 -4.80 -2.65
CA ALA A 40 3.19 -4.90 -1.75
C ALA A 40 2.80 -6.36 -1.53
N GLU A 41 2.46 -6.71 -0.30
CA GLU A 41 1.87 -8.00 0.03
C GLU A 41 0.38 -8.02 -0.34
N ILE A 42 -0.14 -9.19 -0.74
CA ILE A 42 -1.55 -9.31 -1.14
C ILE A 42 -2.50 -8.98 0.02
N SER A 43 -2.08 -9.27 1.26
CA SER A 43 -2.85 -9.01 2.48
C SER A 43 -2.89 -7.53 2.90
N GLU A 44 -2.03 -6.67 2.33
CA GLU A 44 -2.04 -5.22 2.61
C GLU A 44 -3.18 -4.49 1.93
N TRP A 45 -3.79 -5.11 0.92
CA TRP A 45 -4.91 -4.56 0.17
C TRP A 45 -6.24 -4.79 0.88
N SER A 46 -7.12 -3.79 0.86
CA SER A 46 -8.50 -3.97 1.31
C SER A 46 -9.23 -5.00 0.43
N PRO A 47 -10.29 -5.65 0.96
CA PRO A 47 -11.18 -6.46 0.13
C PRO A 47 -11.68 -5.67 -1.09
N LEU A 48 -11.83 -6.34 -2.24
CA LEU A 48 -12.41 -5.73 -3.44
C LEU A 48 -13.87 -5.34 -3.20
N GLN A 49 -14.22 -4.10 -3.48
CA GLN A 49 -15.58 -3.57 -3.35
C GLN A 49 -16.10 -3.09 -4.72
N PRO A 50 -17.39 -3.26 -5.05
CA PRO A 50 -17.98 -2.66 -6.24
C PRO A 50 -18.08 -1.14 -6.09
N THR A 51 -17.95 -0.39 -7.19
CA THR A 51 -17.96 1.09 -7.19
C THR A 51 -19.32 1.71 -7.57
N GLY A 52 -20.30 0.87 -7.90
CA GLY A 52 -21.59 1.29 -8.49
C GLY A 52 -21.58 1.30 -10.03
N ILE A 53 -20.40 1.22 -10.66
CA ILE A 53 -20.28 1.02 -12.10
C ILE A 53 -20.23 -0.50 -12.39
N PRO A 54 -21.11 -1.03 -13.25
CA PRO A 54 -21.11 -2.47 -13.58
C PRO A 54 -19.75 -2.94 -14.09
N GLY A 55 -19.22 -4.00 -13.47
CA GLY A 55 -17.93 -4.59 -13.82
C GLY A 55 -16.70 -3.87 -13.24
N GLU A 56 -16.89 -2.76 -12.52
CA GLU A 56 -15.81 -2.00 -11.88
C GLU A 56 -15.74 -2.28 -10.38
N PHE A 57 -14.52 -2.50 -9.90
CA PHE A 57 -14.19 -2.74 -8.51
C PHE A 57 -13.12 -1.76 -8.05
N ILE A 58 -12.96 -1.66 -6.74
CA ILE A 58 -11.91 -0.87 -6.09
C ILE A 58 -11.26 -1.67 -4.96
N THR A 59 -9.96 -1.47 -4.79
CA THR A 59 -9.20 -1.89 -3.60
C THR A 59 -8.17 -0.81 -3.25
N ILE A 60 -7.86 -0.69 -1.97
CA ILE A 60 -7.04 0.38 -1.43
C ILE A 60 -5.99 -0.23 -0.49
N MET A 61 -4.77 0.29 -0.54
CA MET A 61 -3.68 0.01 0.39
C MET A 61 -3.06 1.33 0.86
N THR A 62 -2.56 1.38 2.09
CA THR A 62 -1.73 2.51 2.58
C THR A 62 -0.34 1.99 2.95
N LYS A 63 0.70 2.54 2.32
CA LYS A 63 2.09 2.18 2.60
C LYS A 63 2.83 3.37 3.21
N TYR A 64 3.66 3.13 4.24
CA TYR A 64 4.46 4.16 4.88
C TYR A 64 5.88 4.14 4.29
N LEU A 65 6.21 5.15 3.49
CA LEU A 65 7.51 5.27 2.83
C LEU A 65 8.47 6.11 3.67
N ILE A 66 9.73 5.69 3.73
CA ILE A 66 10.80 6.53 4.27
C ILE A 66 11.32 7.39 3.12
N ILE A 67 11.27 8.70 3.28
CA ILE A 67 11.85 9.65 2.32
C ILE A 67 13.12 10.18 2.99
N GLY A 68 14.27 9.93 2.36
CA GLY A 68 15.58 10.40 2.81
C GLY A 68 15.83 11.86 2.48
#